data_AF-A0A497PA61-F1
#
_entry.id   AF-A0A497PA61-F1
#
_cell.length_a   1.000
_cell.length_b   1.000
_cell.length_c   1.000
_cell.angle_alpha   90.00
_cell.angle_beta   90.00
_cell.angle_gamma   90.00
#
_symmetry.space_group_name_H-M   'P 1'
#
loop_
_entity.id
_entity.type
_entity.pdbx_description
1 polymer ?
#
loop_
_entity_poly.entity_id
_entity_poly.type
_entity_poly.pdbx_seq_one_letter_code
_entity_poly.pdbx_strand_id
1 'polypeptide(L)'
;MRMRSCAPRKPSLVRWEKMDRNEIKIRIAAWDERGSKIYREYLVPMDGEMNVLNALEYVHIHLDPSVSYQVSCRRGVCGACLMTIDGKKRLACETEVKDGMKIDPFSDGGNNA
;
A
#
# COMPACT_ATOMS: atom_id res chain seq x y z
N MET A 1 -25.22 18.87 -44.65
CA MET A 1 -25.03 17.81 -43.63
C MET A 1 -23.85 18.15 -42.72
N ARG A 2 -24.08 18.86 -41.60
CA ARG A 2 -23.05 19.07 -40.56
C ARG A 2 -23.01 17.81 -39.68
N MET A 3 -22.16 16.87 -40.05
CA MET A 3 -21.86 15.73 -39.19
C MET A 3 -21.25 16.28 -37.90
N ARG A 4 -22.02 16.20 -36.81
CA ARG A 4 -21.53 16.44 -35.45
C ARG A 4 -20.47 15.38 -35.21
N SER A 5 -19.21 15.76 -35.34
CA SER A 5 -18.07 14.96 -34.90
C SER A 5 -18.27 14.72 -33.41
N CYS A 6 -18.76 13.52 -33.08
CA CYS A 6 -18.80 13.04 -31.71
C CYS A 6 -17.35 12.91 -31.28
N ALA A 7 -16.85 13.91 -30.55
CA ALA A 7 -15.55 13.80 -29.89
C ALA A 7 -15.58 12.54 -29.02
N PRO A 8 -14.54 11.69 -29.05
CA PRO A 8 -14.47 10.59 -28.10
C PRO A 8 -14.49 11.19 -26.69
N ARG A 9 -15.44 10.75 -25.85
CA ARG A 9 -15.45 11.04 -24.42
C ARG A 9 -14.18 10.44 -23.83
N LYS A 10 -13.10 11.22 -23.76
CA LYS A 10 -11.89 10.84 -23.04
C LYS A 10 -12.27 10.71 -21.56
N PRO A 11 -12.22 9.51 -20.96
CA PRO A 11 -12.21 9.42 -19.50
C PRO A 11 -10.92 10.09 -19.05
N SER A 12 -11.04 10.92 -18.03
CA SER A 12 -9.97 11.64 -17.35
C SER A 12 -8.85 10.69 -16.93
N LEU A 13 -7.90 10.43 -17.82
CA LEU A 13 -6.60 9.91 -17.45
C LEU A 13 -5.93 11.02 -16.65
N VAL A 14 -5.83 10.70 -15.37
CA VAL A 14 -5.30 11.47 -14.28
C VAL A 14 -3.99 12.13 -14.72
N ARG A 15 -3.86 13.41 -14.41
CA ARG A 15 -2.78 14.26 -14.86
C ARG A 15 -1.53 14.00 -14.01
N TRP A 16 -0.78 12.95 -14.34
CA TRP A 16 0.51 12.58 -13.72
C TRP A 16 1.70 13.48 -14.13
N GLU A 17 1.46 14.76 -14.41
CA GLU A 17 2.51 15.70 -14.87
C GLU A 17 3.28 16.37 -13.73
N LYS A 18 3.15 15.89 -12.49
CA LYS A 18 3.98 16.33 -11.36
C LYS A 18 4.57 15.15 -10.63
N MET A 19 5.63 14.62 -11.20
CA MET A 19 6.54 13.69 -10.57
C MET A 19 7.52 14.49 -9.70
N ASP A 20 7.06 14.94 -8.53
CA ASP A 20 7.92 15.51 -7.50
C ASP A 20 8.54 14.38 -6.68
N ARG A 21 9.62 13.78 -7.20
CA ARG A 21 10.80 13.16 -6.53
C ARG A 21 10.69 12.58 -5.11
N ASN A 22 9.56 12.04 -4.68
CA ASN A 22 9.40 11.51 -3.32
C ASN A 22 9.11 10.01 -3.39
N GLU A 23 10.10 9.24 -3.82
CA GLU A 23 10.08 7.78 -3.68
C GLU A 23 10.42 7.43 -2.23
N ILE A 24 9.56 6.67 -1.59
CA ILE A 24 9.76 6.20 -0.22
C ILE A 24 10.22 4.75 -0.23
N LYS A 25 11.17 4.44 0.66
CA LYS A 25 11.60 3.07 0.91
C LYS A 25 10.76 2.47 2.01
N ILE A 26 10.03 1.40 1.70
CA ILE A 26 9.30 0.62 2.69
C ILE A 26 9.88 -0.79 2.78
N ARG A 27 9.99 -1.28 4.01
CA ARG A 27 10.48 -2.63 4.32
C ARG A 27 9.34 -3.47 4.80
N ILE A 28 8.98 -4.50 4.04
CA ILE A 28 7.89 -5.41 4.38
C ILE A 28 8.49 -6.74 4.80
N ALA A 29 8.10 -7.24 5.96
CA ALA A 29 8.47 -8.57 6.40
C ALA A 29 7.61 -9.64 5.69
N ALA A 30 8.26 -10.48 4.91
CA ALA A 30 7.72 -11.70 4.33
C ALA A 30 8.17 -12.91 5.17
N TRP A 31 7.35 -13.96 5.17
CA TRP A 31 7.72 -15.24 5.77
C TRP A 31 8.16 -16.21 4.68
N ASP A 32 9.29 -16.87 4.91
CA ASP A 32 9.75 -17.99 4.08
C ASP A 32 9.02 -19.29 4.47
N GLU A 33 9.07 -20.31 3.60
CA GLU A 33 8.53 -21.65 3.89
C GLU A 33 9.14 -22.26 5.16
N ARG A 34 10.35 -21.83 5.54
CA ARG A 34 11.03 -22.24 6.78
C ARG A 34 10.59 -21.48 8.04
N GLY A 35 9.61 -20.59 7.93
CA GLY A 35 9.17 -19.74 9.04
C GLY A 35 10.20 -18.67 9.46
N SER A 36 11.19 -18.42 8.61
CA SER A 36 12.14 -17.32 8.82
C SER A 36 11.57 -16.02 8.28
N LYS A 37 11.70 -14.93 9.06
CA LYS A 37 11.24 -13.60 8.67
C LYS A 37 12.29 -12.93 7.78
N ILE A 38 11.92 -12.64 6.53
CA ILE A 38 12.77 -11.97 5.55
C ILE A 38 12.21 -10.57 5.30
N TYR A 39 13.05 -9.54 5.39
CA TYR A 39 12.64 -8.19 5.02
C TYR A 39 12.87 -7.97 3.52
N ARG A 40 11.82 -7.59 2.80
CA ARG A 40 11.90 -7.14 1.41
C ARG A 40 11.74 -5.64 1.34
N GLU A 41 12.57 -4.99 0.54
CA GLU A 41 12.56 -3.55 0.36
C GLU A 41 11.82 -3.20 -0.95
N TYR A 42 10.87 -2.28 -0.86
CA TYR A 42 10.10 -1.79 -2.00
C TYR A 42 10.20 -0.28 -2.10
N LEU A 43 10.30 0.20 -3.34
CA LEU A 43 10.29 1.62 -3.68
C LEU A 43 8.89 1.98 -4.14
N VAL A 44 8.23 2.86 -3.41
CA VAL A 44 6.87 3.31 -3.72
C VAL A 44 6.90 4.82 -3.98
N PRO A 45 6.31 5.31 -5.08
CA PRO A 45 6.16 6.74 -5.30
C PRO A 45 5.13 7.29 -4.30
N MET A 46 5.51 8.29 -3.51
CA MET A 46 4.61 8.98 -2.60
C MET A 46 3.86 10.07 -3.38
N ASP A 47 2.57 9.83 -3.63
CA ASP A 47 1.67 10.81 -4.25
C ASP A 47 0.80 11.45 -3.15
N GLY A 48 1.18 12.67 -2.72
CA GLY A 48 0.42 13.46 -1.74
C GLY A 48 0.22 12.79 -0.37
N GLU A 49 -0.98 12.96 0.21
CA GLU A 49 -1.38 12.36 1.49
C GLU A 49 -1.69 10.87 1.28
N MET A 50 -0.66 10.03 1.43
CA MET A 50 -0.78 8.59 1.27
C MET A 50 -0.67 7.87 2.61
N ASN A 51 -1.63 6.98 2.88
CA ASN A 51 -1.58 6.09 4.04
C ASN A 51 -0.77 4.84 3.73
N VAL A 52 -0.29 4.16 4.76
CA VAL A 52 0.46 2.89 4.65
C VAL A 52 -0.35 1.83 3.88
N LEU A 53 -1.67 1.81 4.04
CA LEU A 53 -2.55 0.93 3.25
C LEU A 53 -2.43 1.18 1.74
N ASN A 54 -2.42 2.44 1.30
CA ASN A 54 -2.32 2.78 -0.12
C ASN A 54 -0.93 2.40 -0.66
N ALA A 55 0.12 2.58 0.15
CA ALA A 55 1.46 2.14 -0.21
C ALA A 55 1.50 0.61 -0.41
N LEU A 56 0.88 -0.16 0.49
CA LEU A 56 0.77 -1.62 0.37
C LEU A 56 -0.05 -2.05 -0.84
N GLU A 57 -1.15 -1.35 -1.13
CA GLU A 57 -1.97 -1.60 -2.32
C GLU A 57 -1.16 -1.37 -3.60
N TYR A 58 -0.35 -0.30 -3.65
CA TYR A 58 0.56 -0.05 -4.76
C TYR A 58 1.59 -1.16 -4.93
N VAL A 59 2.24 -1.61 -3.85
CA VAL A 59 3.19 -2.73 -3.89
C VAL A 59 2.52 -3.98 -4.44
N HIS A 60 1.33 -4.32 -3.94
CA HIS A 60 0.63 -5.53 -4.34
C HIS A 60 0.24 -5.53 -5.82
N ILE A 61 -0.21 -4.39 -6.34
CA ILE A 61 -0.67 -4.26 -7.73
C ILE A 61 0.51 -4.14 -8.71
N HIS A 62 1.54 -3.37 -8.35
CA HIS A 62 2.59 -2.96 -9.30
C HIS A 62 3.93 -3.68 -9.13
N LEU A 63 4.27 -4.11 -7.91
CA LEU A 63 5.61 -4.64 -7.60
C LEU A 63 5.60 -6.14 -7.33
N ASP A 64 4.82 -6.59 -6.35
CA ASP A 64 4.80 -7.97 -5.90
C ASP A 64 3.40 -8.37 -5.38
N PRO A 65 2.65 -9.19 -6.14
CA PRO A 65 1.32 -9.65 -5.72
C PRO A 65 1.36 -10.76 -4.65
N SER A 66 2.55 -11.20 -4.20
CA SER A 66 2.67 -12.21 -3.14
C SER A 66 2.56 -11.58 -1.75
N VAL A 67 2.74 -10.26 -1.64
CA VAL A 67 2.47 -9.51 -0.40
C VAL A 67 0.97 -9.51 -0.14
N SER A 68 0.53 -10.30 0.84
CA SER A 68 -0.86 -10.36 1.26
C SER A 68 -1.09 -9.51 2.51
N TYR A 69 -2.15 -8.71 2.50
CA TYR A 69 -2.58 -7.91 3.64
C TYR A 69 -4.10 -7.97 3.78
N GLN A 70 -4.59 -7.85 5.01
CA GLN A 70 -6.02 -7.86 5.27
C GLN A 70 -6.54 -6.42 5.42
N VAL A 71 -7.59 -6.09 4.66
CA VAL A 71 -8.28 -4.82 4.75
C VAL A 71 -9.77 -5.03 4.53
N SER A 72 -10.60 -4.29 5.27
CA SER A 72 -12.06 -4.32 5.09
C SER A 72 -12.66 -2.92 5.03
N CYS A 73 -12.58 -2.16 6.12
CA CYS A 73 -13.32 -0.89 6.27
C CYS A 73 -12.60 0.37 5.75
N ARG A 74 -11.27 0.35 5.59
CA ARG A 74 -10.43 1.50 5.19
C ARG A 74 -10.60 2.81 6.00
N ARG A 75 -11.26 2.77 7.17
CA ARG A 75 -11.60 3.93 8.02
C ARG A 75 -11.32 3.71 9.50
N GLY A 76 -10.44 2.77 9.85
CA GLY A 76 -10.03 2.51 11.24
C GLY A 76 -11.03 1.77 12.14
N VAL A 77 -12.27 1.53 11.70
CA VAL A 77 -13.32 0.95 12.56
C VAL A 77 -13.26 -0.56 12.78
N CYS A 78 -12.67 -1.31 11.85
CA CYS A 78 -12.76 -2.77 11.79
C CYS A 78 -11.54 -3.48 12.37
N GLY A 79 -10.44 -2.78 12.65
CA GLY A 79 -9.20 -3.39 13.15
C GLY A 79 -8.47 -4.35 12.19
N ALA A 80 -9.03 -4.64 11.01
CA ALA A 80 -8.47 -5.63 10.09
C ALA A 80 -7.08 -5.24 9.53
N CYS A 81 -6.78 -3.95 9.41
CA CYS A 81 -5.48 -3.43 8.93
C CYS A 81 -4.41 -3.36 10.04
N LEU A 82 -4.57 -4.07 11.16
CA LEU A 82 -3.65 -3.97 12.29
C LEU A 82 -2.31 -4.60 11.93
N MET A 83 -1.25 -3.82 12.03
CA MET A 83 0.12 -4.25 11.76
C MET A 83 1.09 -3.57 12.72
N THR A 84 2.32 -4.09 12.78
CA THR A 84 3.37 -3.47 13.58
C THR A 84 4.21 -2.59 12.66
N ILE A 85 4.15 -1.27 12.88
CA ILE A 85 4.86 -0.26 12.10
C ILE A 85 5.89 0.38 13.03
N ASP A 86 7.17 0.30 12.67
CA ASP A 86 8.28 0.82 13.49
C ASP A 86 8.24 0.31 14.95
N GLY A 87 7.86 -0.96 15.12
CA GLY A 87 7.73 -1.60 16.43
C GLY A 87 6.50 -1.20 17.25
N LYS A 88 5.62 -0.36 16.71
CA LYS A 88 4.35 0.04 17.36
C LYS A 88 3.17 -0.59 16.65
N LYS A 89 2.22 -1.14 17.42
CA LYS A 89 0.93 -1.59 16.89
C LYS A 89 0.15 -0.38 16.39
N ARG A 90 -0.17 -0.37 15.09
CA ARG A 90 -0.84 0.74 14.40
C ARG A 90 -1.76 0.19 13.31
N LEU A 91 -2.81 0.95 13.01
CA LEU A 91 -3.71 0.65 11.89
C LEU A 91 -3.14 1.29 10.63
N ALA A 92 -2.81 0.49 9.62
CA ALA A 92 -2.26 1.00 8.37
C ALA A 92 -3.22 1.90 7.59
N CYS A 93 -4.52 1.72 7.79
CA CYS A 93 -5.53 2.54 7.16
C CYS A 93 -5.61 3.97 7.76
N GLU A 94 -5.02 4.24 8.93
CA GLU A 94 -4.94 5.58 9.55
C GLU A 94 -3.51 6.11 9.67
N THR A 95 -2.51 5.27 9.42
CA THR A 95 -1.10 5.65 9.55
C THR A 95 -0.61 6.22 8.23
N GLU A 96 -0.02 7.42 8.29
CA GLU A 96 0.66 8.06 7.16
C GLU A 96 1.96 7.31 6.83
N VAL A 97 2.26 7.19 5.54
CA VAL A 97 3.49 6.54 5.08
C VAL A 97 4.70 7.47 5.22
N LYS A 98 5.83 6.94 5.66
CA LYS A 98 7.10 7.68 5.78
C LYS A 98 8.25 6.88 5.17
N ASP A 99 9.30 7.60 4.80
CA ASP A 99 10.53 6.97 4.31
C ASP A 99 11.19 6.11 5.41
N GLY A 100 11.68 4.94 5.02
CA GLY A 100 12.38 4.02 5.92
C GLY A 100 11.48 3.20 6.84
N MET A 101 10.16 3.24 6.64
CA MET A 101 9.21 2.50 7.48
C MET A 101 9.42 0.99 7.40
N LYS A 102 9.32 0.35 8.57
CA LYS A 102 9.32 -1.11 8.72
C LYS A 102 7.91 -1.59 9.02
N ILE A 103 7.38 -2.43 8.15
CA ILE A 103 6.06 -3.02 8.24
C ILE A 103 6.21 -4.50 8.55
N ASP A 104 5.70 -4.87 9.72
CA ASP A 104 5.71 -6.22 10.24
C ASP A 104 4.28 -6.76 10.37
N PRO A 105 4.03 -8.02 9.99
CA PRO A 105 2.75 -8.65 10.22
C PRO A 105 2.46 -8.66 11.72
N PHE A 106 1.20 -8.39 12.07
CA PHE A 106 0.78 -8.44 13.45
C PHE A 106 0.76 -9.89 13.93
N SER A 107 1.73 -10.26 14.77
CA SER A 107 1.81 -11.58 15.38
C SER A 107 1.01 -11.60 16.68
N ASP A 108 -0.28 -11.91 16.59
CA ASP A 108 -1.18 -12.04 17.75
C ASP A 108 -1.64 -13.48 17.94
N GLY A 109 -0.73 -14.46 17.82
CA GLY A 109 -1.05 -15.87 18.10
C GLY A 109 -2.30 -16.45 17.41
N GLY A 110 -2.80 -15.78 16.38
CA GLY A 110 -4.08 -16.04 15.75
C GLY A 110 -3.85 -16.77 14.45
N ASN A 111 -4.18 -18.06 14.48
CA ASN A 111 -4.12 -18.97 13.34
C ASN A 111 -4.91 -18.37 12.16
N ASN A 112 -4.21 -18.06 11.05
CA ASN A 112 -4.87 -17.84 9.78
C ASN A 112 -5.15 -19.23 9.18
N ALA A 113 -6.40 -19.68 9.33
CA ALA A 113 -6.96 -20.80 8.57
C ALA A 113 -7.12 -20.42 7.08
#